data_AF-A0A4Q5YKN2-F1
#
_entry.id   AF-A0A4Q5YKN2-F1
#
_cell.length_a   1.000
_cell.length_b   1.000
_cell.length_c   1.000
_cell.angle_alpha   90.00
_cell.angle_beta   90.00
_cell.angle_gamma   90.00
#
_symmetry.space_group_name_H-M   'P 1'
#
loop_
_entity.id
_entity.type
_entity.pdbx_description
1 polymer ?
#
loop_
_entity_poly.entity_id
_entity_poly.type
_entity_poly.pdbx_seq_one_letter_code
_entity_poly.pdbx_strand_id
1 'polypeptide(L)'
;MTTIALVGAGGKMGCRLTDNFIKSEGYVLHYLEISSSGIGNLRERNLVPADETVVIPAADVVILAVPDTTIGAISGKLIPLMKPGALVMTLD
;
A
#
# COMPACT_ATOMS: atom_id res chain seq x y z
N MET A 1 -10.55 13.98 -1.03
CA MET A 1 -9.92 13.13 -0.01
C MET A 1 -8.82 12.37 -0.71
N THR A 2 -7.60 12.34 -0.18
CA THR A 2 -6.45 11.73 -0.87
C THR A 2 -6.55 10.21 -0.80
N THR A 3 -6.46 9.54 -1.94
CA THR A 3 -6.48 8.07 -2.05
C THR A 3 -5.07 7.52 -1.97
N ILE A 4 -4.83 6.63 -1.01
CA ILE A 4 -3.52 6.03 -0.73
C ILE A 4 -3.59 4.52 -0.97
N ALA A 5 -2.66 4.01 -1.76
CA ALA A 5 -2.37 2.59 -1.88
C ALA A 5 -1.15 2.24 -1.03
N LEU A 6 -1.31 1.40 -0.01
CA LEU A 6 -0.21 0.91 0.83
C LEU A 6 0.21 -0.48 0.36
N VAL A 7 1.38 -0.58 -0.27
CA VAL A 7 1.95 -1.83 -0.77
C VAL A 7 2.79 -2.48 0.33
N GLY A 8 2.62 -3.79 0.53
CA GLY A 8 3.27 -4.51 1.64
C GLY A 8 2.60 -4.23 2.98
N ALA A 9 1.29 -3.95 2.97
CA ALA A 9 0.54 -3.49 4.13
C ALA A 9 0.50 -4.49 5.30
N GLY A 10 0.72 -5.78 5.03
CA GLY A 10 0.75 -6.83 6.06
C GLY A 10 2.15 -7.15 6.59
N GLY A 11 3.21 -6.55 6.03
CA GLY A 11 4.57 -6.68 6.52
C GLY A 11 4.81 -5.89 7.82
N LYS A 12 5.99 -6.04 8.44
CA LYS A 12 6.32 -5.36 9.71
C LYS A 12 6.11 -3.84 9.65
N MET A 13 6.66 -3.18 8.62
CA MET A 13 6.49 -1.74 8.44
C MET A 13 5.08 -1.38 7.95
N GLY A 14 4.50 -2.18 7.05
CA GLY A 14 3.13 -2.01 6.57
C GLY A 14 2.08 -2.05 7.67
N CYS A 15 2.19 -2.98 8.63
CA CYS A 15 1.28 -3.07 9.76
C CYS A 15 1.36 -1.84 10.66
N ARG A 16 2.56 -1.29 10.89
CA ARG A 16 2.72 -0.07 11.69
C ARG A 16 2.04 1.13 11.04
N LEU A 17 2.19 1.28 9.72
CA LEU A 17 1.47 2.30 8.97
C LEU A 17 -0.03 2.07 8.99
N THR A 18 -0.46 0.84 8.77
CA THR A 18 -1.87 0.43 8.83
C THR A 18 -2.49 0.82 10.18
N ASP A 19 -1.83 0.51 11.29
CA ASP A 19 -2.31 0.83 12.65
C ASP A 19 -2.41 2.33 12.92
N ASN A 20 -1.58 3.15 12.26
CA ASN A 20 -1.65 4.61 12.34
C ASN A 20 -2.76 5.18 11.44
N PHE A 21 -2.90 4.66 10.22
CA PHE A 21 -3.88 5.15 9.28
C PHE A 21 -5.32 4.77 9.66
N ILE A 22 -5.55 3.63 10.32
CA ILE A 22 -6.87 3.28 10.87
C ILE A 22 -7.40 4.38 11.82
N LYS A 23 -6.49 5.07 12.51
CA LYS A 23 -6.82 6.16 13.45
C LYS A 23 -6.91 7.53 12.78
N SER A 24 -6.54 7.62 11.50
CA SER A 24 -6.46 8.87 10.77
C SER A 24 -7.70 9.07 9.91
N GLU A 25 -8.41 10.16 10.16
CA GLU A 25 -9.52 10.60 9.32
C GLU A 25 -8.98 11.54 8.24
N GLY A 26 -9.38 11.35 6.97
CA GLY A 26 -8.99 12.24 5.87
C GLY A 26 -8.30 11.56 4.68
N TYR A 27 -8.11 10.24 4.72
CA TYR A 27 -7.55 9.47 3.61
C TYR A 27 -8.47 8.30 3.23
N VAL A 28 -8.52 7.98 1.94
CA VAL A 28 -9.10 6.72 1.46
C VAL A 28 -7.96 5.73 1.33
N LEU A 29 -7.94 4.70 2.16
CA LEU A 29 -6.87 3.72 2.16
C LEU A 29 -7.24 2.40 1.50
N HIS A 30 -6.33 1.93 0.65
CA HIS A 30 -6.35 0.61 0.08
C HIS A 30 -5.07 -0.15 0.46
N TYR A 31 -5.24 -1.37 0.94
CA TYR A 31 -4.16 -2.20 1.44
C TYR A 31 -3.81 -3.25 0.40
N LEU A 32 -2.55 -3.31 -0.03
CA LEU A 32 -2.06 -4.31 -0.98
C LEU A 32 -1.06 -5.23 -0.27
N GLU A 33 -1.35 -6.52 -0.29
CA GLU A 33 -0.54 -7.55 0.34
C GLU A 33 -0.75 -8.88 -0.38
N ILE A 34 0.34 -9.60 -0.62
CA ILE A 34 0.35 -10.86 -1.39
C ILE A 34 0.71 -12.07 -0.52
N SER A 35 1.43 -11.86 0.58
CA SER A 35 1.87 -12.93 1.45
C SER A 35 0.71 -13.43 2.31
N SER A 36 0.58 -14.76 2.44
CA SER A 36 -0.47 -15.36 3.27
C SER A 36 -0.42 -14.88 4.72
N SER A 37 0.79 -14.72 5.28
CA SER A 37 1.00 -14.17 6.62
C SER A 37 0.58 -12.70 6.72
N GLY A 38 0.95 -11.87 5.75
CA GLY A 38 0.58 -10.45 5.76
C GLY A 38 -0.93 -10.25 5.59
N ILE A 39 -1.58 -11.05 4.75
CA ILE A 39 -3.04 -11.06 4.62
C ILE A 39 -3.69 -11.47 5.96
N GLY A 40 -3.10 -12.43 6.68
CA GLY A 40 -3.52 -12.76 8.05
C GLY A 40 -3.45 -11.55 8.99
N ASN A 41 -2.33 -10.84 8.99
CA ASN A 41 -2.14 -9.63 9.81
C ASN A 41 -3.16 -8.52 9.48
N LEU A 42 -3.53 -8.34 8.21
CA LEU A 42 -4.58 -7.39 7.82
C LEU A 42 -5.95 -7.83 8.33
N ARG A 43 -6.28 -9.12 8.24
CA ARG A 43 -7.56 -9.66 8.72
C ARG A 43 -7.74 -9.49 10.22
N GLU A 44 -6.68 -9.64 11.01
CA GLU A 44 -6.72 -9.35 12.46
C GLU A 44 -7.11 -7.90 12.76
N ARG A 45 -6.88 -6.98 11.81
CA ARG A 45 -7.26 -5.56 11.88
C ARG A 45 -8.62 -5.28 11.24
N ASN A 46 -9.38 -6.32 10.87
CA ASN A 46 -10.63 -6.25 10.10
C ASN A 46 -10.45 -5.60 8.72
N LEU A 47 -9.26 -5.73 8.12
CA LEU A 47 -8.94 -5.22 6.79
C LEU A 47 -8.83 -6.35 5.78
N VAL A 48 -9.13 -6.03 4.53
CA VAL A 48 -9.05 -6.96 3.40
C VAL A 48 -8.12 -6.37 2.34
N PRO A 49 -7.21 -7.16 1.76
CA PRO A 49 -6.42 -6.72 0.62
C PRO A 49 -7.32 -6.29 -0.55
N ALA A 50 -6.94 -5.21 -1.21
CA ALA A 50 -7.60 -4.71 -2.41
C ALA A 50 -6.95 -5.28 -3.68
N ASP A 51 -7.60 -5.06 -4.82
CA ASP A 51 -7.06 -5.41 -6.13
C ASP A 51 -6.10 -4.32 -6.61
N GLU A 52 -4.82 -4.70 -6.80
CA GLU A 52 -3.77 -3.82 -7.31
C GLU A 52 -4.16 -3.17 -8.66
N THR A 53 -4.82 -3.92 -9.55
CA THR A 53 -5.17 -3.47 -10.91
C THR A 53 -6.23 -2.37 -10.91
N VAL A 54 -7.03 -2.29 -9.85
CA VAL A 54 -8.07 -1.28 -9.67
C VAL A 54 -7.53 -0.08 -8.89
N VAL A 55 -6.75 -0.36 -7.84
CA VAL A 55 -6.32 0.66 -6.87
C VAL A 55 -5.18 1.52 -7.40
N ILE A 56 -4.16 0.92 -8.02
CA ILE A 56 -2.96 1.66 -8.45
C ILE A 56 -3.28 2.76 -9.48
N PRO A 57 -4.14 2.53 -10.49
CA PRO A 57 -4.53 3.60 -11.41
C PRO A 57 -5.34 4.72 -10.78
N ALA A 58 -6.01 4.47 -9.64
CA ALA A 58 -6.85 5.45 -8.97
C ALA A 58 -6.12 6.24 -7.86
N ALA A 59 -5.03 5.70 -7.31
CA ALA A 59 -4.33 6.25 -6.16
C ALA A 59 -3.65 7.60 -6.45
N ASP A 60 -3.77 8.54 -5.50
CA ASP A 60 -2.99 9.79 -5.49
C ASP A 60 -1.58 9.55 -4.94
N VAL A 61 -1.44 8.61 -4.00
CA VAL A 61 -0.18 8.24 -3.37
C VAL A 61 -0.05 6.71 -3.33
N VAL A 62 1.10 6.18 -3.73
CA VAL A 62 1.47 4.78 -3.58
C VAL A 62 2.66 4.68 -2.63
N ILE A 63 2.46 4.09 -1.47
CA ILE A 63 3.50 3.89 -0.44
C ILE A 63 4.06 2.48 -0.57
N LEU A 64 5.37 2.36 -0.75
CA LEU A 64 6.09 1.09 -0.88
C LEU A 64 6.65 0.66 0.48
N ALA A 65 5.85 -0.02 1.29
CA ALA A 65 6.28 -0.59 2.58
C ALA A 65 6.87 -2.00 2.40
N VAL A 66 7.85 -2.10 1.53
CA VAL A 66 8.50 -3.36 1.08
C VAL A 66 10.01 -3.29 1.30
N PRO A 67 10.74 -4.42 1.35
CA PRO A 67 12.20 -4.39 1.51
C PRO A 67 12.91 -3.64 0.39
N ASP A 68 14.00 -2.94 0.71
CA ASP A 68 14.79 -2.14 -0.25
C ASP A 68 15.21 -2.93 -1.49
N THR A 69 15.59 -4.20 -1.28
CA THR A 69 16.01 -5.12 -2.34
C THR A 69 14.91 -5.37 -3.38
N THR A 70 13.65 -5.08 -3.06
CA THR A 70 12.48 -5.30 -3.93
C THR A 70 11.91 -4.01 -4.51
N ILE A 71 12.31 -2.84 -4.03
CA ILE A 71 11.76 -1.53 -4.45
C ILE A 71 11.89 -1.37 -5.96
N GLY A 72 13.08 -1.57 -6.55
CA GLY A 72 13.28 -1.37 -7.98
C GLY A 72 12.35 -2.19 -8.87
N ALA A 73 12.14 -3.47 -8.53
CA ALA A 73 11.27 -4.36 -9.28
C ALA A 73 9.79 -3.95 -9.13
N ILE A 74 9.35 -3.61 -7.92
CA ILE A 74 7.97 -3.21 -7.63
C ILE A 74 7.67 -1.85 -8.28
N SER A 75 8.56 -0.88 -8.15
CA SER A 75 8.45 0.42 -8.82
C SER A 75 8.33 0.27 -10.33
N GLY A 76 9.15 -0.58 -10.96
CA GLY A 76 9.07 -0.85 -12.40
C GLY A 76 7.73 -1.44 -12.86
N LYS A 77 7.05 -2.20 -11.98
CA LYS A 77 5.72 -2.76 -12.24
C LYS A 77 4.60 -1.72 -12.02
N LEU A 78 4.66 -0.96 -10.93
CA LEU A 78 3.53 -0.14 -10.47
C LEU A 78 3.50 1.26 -11.10
N ILE A 79 4.65 1.92 -11.25
CA ILE A 79 4.72 3.31 -11.74
C ILE A 79 4.03 3.49 -13.11
N PRO A 80 4.21 2.58 -14.10
CA PRO A 80 3.53 2.71 -15.39
C PRO A 80 2.00 2.65 -15.32
N LEU A 81 1.44 2.08 -14.25
CA LEU A 81 -0.01 1.94 -14.05
C LEU A 81 -0.60 3.12 -13.28
N MET A 82 0.23 3.94 -12.64
CA MET A 82 -0.23 5.08 -11.85
C MET A 82 -0.75 6.21 -12.73
N LYS A 83 -1.74 6.95 -12.21
CA LYS A 83 -2.23 8.14 -12.91
C LYS A 83 -1.16 9.26 -12.93
N PRO A 84 -1.16 10.11 -13.97
CA PRO A 84 -0.28 11.29 -14.02
C PRO A 84 -0.43 12.16 -12.77
N GLY A 85 0.71 12.61 -12.23
CA GLY A 85 0.75 13.46 -11.02
C GLY A 85 0.62 12.71 -9.69
N ALA A 86 0.47 11.38 -9.70
CA ALA A 86 0.51 10.58 -8.47
C ALA A 86 1.93 10.53 -7.86
N LEU A 87 1.99 10.41 -6.54
CA LEU A 87 3.23 10.33 -5.76
C LEU A 87 3.58 8.88 -5.43
N VAL A 88 4.81 8.46 -5.70
CA VAL A 88 5.40 7.25 -5.09
C VAL A 88 6.23 7.66 -3.88
N MET A 89 6.05 6.94 -2.77
CA MET A 89 6.79 7.15 -1.53
C MET A 89 7.43 5.84 -1.07
N THR A 90 8.73 5.86 -0.82
CA THR A 90 9.47 4.79 -0.13
C THR A 90 9.62 5.12 1.35
N LEU A 91 9.99 4.12 2.14
CA LEU A 91 10.24 4.26 3.58
C LEU A 91 11.72 3.96 3.85
N ASP A 92 12.23 4.50 4.96
CA ASP A 92 13.55 4.21 5.54
C ASP A 92 13.36 3.37 6.82
#